data_AF-A0A9W2W821-F1
#
_entry.id   AF-A0A9W2W821-F1
#
_cell.length_a   1.000
_cell.length_b   1.000
_cell.length_c   1.000
_cell.angle_alpha   90.00
_cell.angle_beta   90.00
_cell.angle_gamma   90.00
#
_symmetry.space_group_name_H-M   'P 1'
#
loop_
_entity.id
_entity.type
_entity.pdbx_description
1 polymer ?
#
loop_
_entity_poly.entity_id
_entity_poly.type
_entity_poly.pdbx_seq_one_letter_code
_entity_poly.pdbx_strand_id
1 'polypeptide(L)'
;MVENMKLKVFRLVVGLMAVSIILLFLYTSNLVLPKYLPVGKISNSSVLAEVCDMIITGKKILYENIPMTPLRNITCQQYLTQNHYIMKPLSKDEAEFPLAYVMVIHKDFDTFERLFRAIYMPQNVYCIHVDEKSTSAFKDSVGRMLSCFANAFLASKRESVVYAGFSRLQADLNCLQDLIDSEVPWKYAINTCGQDFPLKTNREIVQYLKGFKGKNITPGVLPPPHIIRRTRYMHLEQKYQLFSFVLWTWIRKMSPPHNLTIYFGSTYVALTREFANFVLQDQRAIDLLGWSKDTYSPDEHFWVTLNRIPGTRLWTSPSGILCLACTHVPLKGQAC
;
A
#
# COMPACT_ATOMS: atom_id res chain seq x y z
N MET A 1 -26.48 -52.42 -24.96
CA MET A 1 -25.70 -52.71 -23.72
C MET A 1 -24.60 -51.67 -23.45
N VAL A 2 -23.93 -51.14 -24.49
CA VAL A 2 -22.80 -50.18 -24.36
C VAL A 2 -23.20 -48.77 -23.90
N GLU A 3 -24.35 -48.23 -24.33
CA GLU A 3 -24.79 -46.88 -23.91
C GLU A 3 -25.16 -46.78 -22.43
N ASN A 4 -25.81 -47.81 -21.89
CA ASN A 4 -26.20 -47.86 -20.47
C ASN A 4 -24.97 -47.93 -19.55
N MET A 5 -23.85 -48.47 -20.05
CA MET A 5 -22.57 -48.52 -19.34
C MET A 5 -21.88 -47.15 -19.33
N LYS A 6 -21.92 -46.40 -20.44
CA LYS A 6 -21.37 -45.03 -20.52
C LYS A 6 -22.10 -44.05 -19.61
N LEU A 7 -23.42 -44.14 -19.51
CA LEU A 7 -24.22 -43.27 -18.62
C LEU A 7 -23.96 -43.55 -17.13
N LYS A 8 -23.76 -44.82 -16.76
CA LYS A 8 -23.40 -45.21 -15.38
C LYS A 8 -21.99 -44.73 -15.02
N VAL A 9 -21.02 -44.86 -15.93
CA VAL A 9 -19.66 -44.35 -15.73
C VAL A 9 -19.65 -42.83 -15.62
N PHE A 10 -20.43 -42.12 -16.45
CA PHE A 10 -20.53 -40.66 -16.37
C PHE A 10 -21.11 -40.19 -15.02
N ARG A 11 -22.18 -40.84 -14.53
CA ARG A 11 -22.76 -40.52 -13.21
C ARG A 11 -21.79 -40.82 -12.06
N LEU A 12 -20.99 -41.88 -12.17
CA LEU A 12 -19.96 -42.22 -11.18
C LEU A 12 -18.85 -41.17 -11.13
N VAL A 13 -18.36 -40.72 -12.29
CA VAL A 13 -17.31 -39.69 -12.39
C VAL A 13 -17.80 -38.35 -11.85
N VAL A 14 -19.02 -37.92 -12.20
CA VAL A 14 -19.61 -36.68 -11.66
C VAL A 14 -19.80 -36.77 -10.14
N GLY A 15 -20.24 -37.93 -9.63
CA GLY A 15 -20.35 -38.16 -8.18
C GLY A 15 -19.01 -38.05 -7.46
N LEU A 16 -17.95 -38.64 -8.00
CA LEU A 16 -16.60 -38.56 -7.42
C LEU A 16 -16.04 -37.13 -7.44
N MET A 17 -16.27 -36.38 -8.51
CA MET A 17 -15.86 -34.97 -8.59
C MET A 17 -16.60 -34.10 -7.57
N ALA A 18 -17.90 -34.31 -7.38
CA ALA A 18 -18.68 -33.58 -6.38
C ALA A 18 -18.20 -33.87 -4.95
N VAL A 19 -17.93 -35.14 -4.62
CA VAL A 19 -17.39 -35.52 -3.30
C VAL A 19 -16.01 -34.93 -3.08
N SER A 20 -15.14 -34.93 -4.09
CA SER A 20 -13.81 -34.32 -3.99
C SER A 20 -13.88 -32.80 -3.77
N ILE A 21 -14.82 -32.10 -4.40
CA ILE A 21 -15.03 -30.66 -4.21
C ILE A 21 -15.55 -30.38 -2.80
N ILE A 22 -16.50 -31.18 -2.30
CA ILE A 22 -17.04 -31.04 -0.94
C ILE A 22 -15.95 -31.30 0.11
N LEU A 23 -15.12 -32.33 -0.08
CA LEU A 23 -13.99 -32.62 0.82
C LEU A 23 -12.93 -31.52 0.76
N LEU A 24 -12.66 -30.94 -0.41
CA LEU A 24 -11.76 -29.79 -0.55
C LEU A 24 -12.34 -28.57 0.16
N PHE A 25 -13.65 -28.31 0.04
CA PHE A 25 -14.34 -27.23 0.74
C PHE A 25 -14.25 -27.45 2.25
N LEU A 26 -14.60 -28.63 2.77
CA LEU A 26 -14.50 -28.95 4.19
C LEU A 26 -13.06 -28.88 4.71
N TYR A 27 -12.07 -29.27 3.91
CA TYR A 27 -10.66 -29.14 4.25
C TYR A 27 -10.22 -27.67 4.32
N THR A 28 -10.62 -26.83 3.35
CA THR A 28 -10.33 -25.39 3.36
C THR A 28 -11.05 -24.64 4.48
N SER A 29 -12.28 -25.04 4.80
CA SER A 29 -13.07 -24.45 5.89
C SER A 29 -12.51 -24.79 7.27
N ASN A 30 -11.93 -25.97 7.45
CA ASN A 30 -11.33 -26.40 8.73
C ASN A 30 -9.88 -25.92 8.94
N LEU A 31 -9.23 -25.35 7.92
CA LEU A 31 -7.84 -24.88 7.99
C LEU A 31 -7.68 -23.38 8.26
N VAL A 32 -8.77 -22.61 8.29
CA VAL A 32 -8.72 -21.18 8.62
C VAL A 32 -9.22 -20.98 10.05
N LEU A 33 -8.38 -21.36 11.01
CA LEU A 33 -8.46 -20.77 12.35
C LEU A 33 -7.89 -19.35 12.26
N PRO A 34 -8.61 -18.28 12.64
CA PRO A 34 -8.08 -16.93 12.54
C PRO A 34 -6.87 -16.79 13.47
N LYS A 35 -5.68 -16.73 12.88
CA LYS A 35 -4.45 -16.28 13.56
C LYS A 35 -4.29 -14.78 13.34
N TYR A 36 -5.09 -13.98 14.04
CA TYR A 36 -4.85 -12.55 14.20
C TYR A 36 -5.00 -12.20 15.67
N LEU A 37 -3.94 -11.70 16.29
CA LEU A 37 -3.92 -11.18 17.66
C LEU A 37 -4.05 -9.65 17.60
N PRO A 38 -5.19 -9.06 18.01
CA PRO A 38 -5.32 -7.63 18.17
C PRO A 38 -4.88 -7.22 19.59
N VAL A 39 -3.80 -6.45 19.69
CA VAL A 39 -3.38 -5.79 20.94
C VAL A 39 -4.27 -4.57 21.19
N GLY A 40 -5.13 -4.65 22.21
CA GLY A 40 -5.94 -3.56 22.77
C GLY A 40 -5.31 -2.92 24.00
N LYS A 41 -5.83 -1.75 24.40
CA LYS A 41 -5.31 -0.92 25.51
C LYS A 41 -5.49 -1.58 26.88
N ILE A 42 -4.48 -1.39 27.72
CA ILE A 42 -4.46 -1.80 29.12
C ILE A 42 -4.58 -0.54 29.98
N SER A 43 -5.66 -0.44 30.75
CA SER A 43 -6.01 0.74 31.55
C SER A 43 -5.38 0.77 32.94
N ASN A 44 -4.57 -0.22 33.32
CA ASN A 44 -3.89 -0.29 34.63
C ASN A 44 -2.47 -0.84 34.47
N SER A 45 -1.48 -0.20 35.09
CA SER A 45 -0.07 -0.64 35.05
C SER A 45 0.15 -2.04 35.62
N SER A 46 -0.70 -2.46 36.58
CA SER A 46 -0.69 -3.83 37.14
C SER A 46 -1.12 -4.90 36.14
N VAL A 47 -2.11 -4.58 35.29
CA VAL A 47 -2.64 -5.49 34.26
C VAL A 47 -1.65 -5.63 33.11
N LEU A 48 -0.82 -4.61 32.85
CA LEU A 48 0.21 -4.66 31.80
C LEU A 48 1.34 -5.61 32.17
N ALA A 49 1.77 -5.59 33.45
CA ALA A 49 2.76 -6.53 33.97
C ALA A 49 2.24 -7.97 33.88
N GLU A 50 0.98 -8.21 34.25
CA GLU A 50 0.34 -9.52 34.18
C GLU A 50 0.22 -10.04 32.73
N VAL A 51 -0.17 -9.18 31.80
CA VAL A 51 -0.28 -9.55 30.37
C VAL A 51 1.10 -9.81 29.77
N CYS A 52 2.14 -9.06 30.15
CA CYS A 52 3.51 -9.31 29.73
C CYS A 52 4.04 -10.66 30.25
N ASP A 53 3.79 -10.99 31.52
CA ASP A 53 4.17 -12.27 32.11
C ASP A 53 3.44 -13.45 31.46
N MET A 54 2.15 -13.29 31.13
CA MET A 54 1.35 -14.30 30.44
C MET A 54 1.81 -14.53 28.99
N ILE A 55 2.31 -13.49 28.31
CA ILE A 55 2.90 -13.60 26.97
C ILE A 55 4.27 -14.30 27.02
N ILE A 56 5.10 -13.98 28.01
CA ILE A 56 6.41 -14.64 28.22
C ILE A 56 6.22 -16.13 28.53
N THR A 57 5.15 -16.50 29.23
CA THR A 57 4.83 -17.88 29.61
C THR A 57 3.96 -18.64 28.60
N GLY A 58 3.58 -18.03 27.47
CA GLY A 58 2.96 -18.72 26.33
C GLY A 58 1.47 -19.08 26.48
N LYS A 59 0.72 -18.41 27.37
CA LYS A 59 -0.74 -18.64 27.52
C LYS A 59 -1.54 -17.84 26.47
N LYS A 60 -2.56 -18.48 25.88
CA LYS A 60 -3.43 -17.90 24.84
C LYS A 60 -4.59 -17.12 25.48
N ILE A 61 -4.73 -15.83 25.17
CA ILE A 61 -5.80 -14.97 25.69
C ILE A 61 -6.95 -14.90 24.65
N LEU A 62 -8.20 -15.04 25.11
CA LEU A 62 -9.41 -14.85 24.32
C LEU A 62 -10.04 -13.51 24.74
N TYR A 63 -9.97 -12.48 23.89
CA TYR A 63 -10.61 -11.18 24.16
C TYR A 63 -11.94 -11.10 23.41
N GLU A 64 -13.04 -10.92 24.15
CA GLU A 64 -14.33 -10.50 23.60
C GLU A 64 -14.27 -9.00 23.20
N ASN A 65 -14.59 -8.73 21.93
CA ASN A 65 -15.05 -7.47 21.33
C ASN A 65 -14.62 -6.15 22.00
N ILE A 66 -13.54 -5.53 21.51
CA ILE A 66 -13.29 -4.10 21.72
C ILE A 66 -14.31 -3.32 20.85
N PRO A 67 -15.20 -2.50 21.43
CA PRO A 67 -16.07 -1.67 20.64
C PRO A 67 -15.26 -0.52 20.04
N MET A 68 -14.98 -0.55 18.73
CA MET A 68 -14.74 0.69 17.99
C MET A 68 -16.09 1.36 17.84
N THR A 69 -16.30 2.49 18.52
CA THR A 69 -17.55 3.24 18.46
C THR A 69 -17.78 3.65 17.00
N PRO A 70 -18.90 3.22 16.37
CA PRO A 70 -19.21 3.64 15.02
C PRO A 70 -19.25 5.16 14.97
N LEU A 71 -18.62 5.76 13.96
CA LEU A 71 -18.54 7.22 13.75
C LEU A 71 -19.92 7.90 13.57
N ARG A 72 -21.04 7.17 13.72
CA ARG A 72 -22.40 7.64 13.45
C ARG A 72 -22.94 8.63 14.50
N ASN A 73 -22.42 8.63 15.74
CA ASN A 73 -23.00 9.42 16.84
C ASN A 73 -21.97 10.23 17.67
N ILE A 74 -20.74 10.41 17.18
CA ILE A 74 -19.69 11.14 17.91
C ILE A 74 -19.19 12.33 17.11
N THR A 75 -18.93 13.44 17.79
CA THR A 75 -18.29 14.61 17.19
C THR A 75 -16.83 14.30 16.85
N CYS A 76 -16.22 15.04 15.92
CA CYS A 76 -14.81 14.87 15.62
C CYS A 76 -13.90 15.06 16.84
N GLN A 77 -14.20 16.03 17.72
CA GLN A 77 -13.46 16.22 18.97
C GLN A 77 -13.49 14.97 19.87
N GLN A 78 -14.66 14.35 20.01
CA GLN A 78 -14.80 13.09 20.74
C GLN A 78 -14.04 11.96 20.06
N TYR A 79 -14.15 11.82 18.74
CA TYR A 79 -13.44 10.79 17.97
C TYR A 79 -11.92 10.90 18.15
N LEU A 80 -11.36 12.09 18.00
CA LEU A 80 -9.93 12.35 18.15
C LEU A 80 -9.43 12.02 19.57
N THR A 81 -10.20 12.43 20.58
CA THR A 81 -9.87 12.19 22.00
C THR A 81 -9.96 10.70 22.36
N GLN A 82 -11.07 10.04 22.01
CA GLN A 82 -11.31 8.62 22.31
C GLN A 82 -10.30 7.70 21.62
N ASN A 83 -9.85 8.08 20.42
CA ASN A 83 -8.85 7.33 19.67
C ASN A 83 -7.41 7.73 19.98
N HIS A 84 -7.19 8.74 20.84
CA HIS A 84 -5.87 9.23 21.28
C HIS A 84 -4.99 9.68 20.11
N TYR A 85 -5.57 10.45 19.19
CA TYR A 85 -4.78 11.11 18.16
C TYR A 85 -3.87 12.17 18.77
N ILE A 86 -2.64 12.23 18.28
CA ILE A 86 -1.67 13.26 18.65
C ILE A 86 -2.03 14.52 17.86
N MET A 87 -2.58 15.52 18.55
CA MET A 87 -3.10 16.74 17.91
C MET A 87 -2.15 17.95 18.01
N LYS A 88 -0.95 17.76 18.58
CA LYS A 88 0.12 18.77 18.61
C LYS A 88 1.47 18.13 18.24
N PRO A 89 2.38 18.85 17.54
CA PRO A 89 3.72 18.34 17.28
C PRO A 89 4.43 18.00 18.60
N LEU A 90 5.12 16.86 18.65
CA LEU A 90 5.81 16.40 19.87
C LEU A 90 7.20 17.01 20.06
N SER A 91 7.79 17.58 19.01
CA SER A 91 9.07 18.27 19.07
C SER A 91 9.19 19.33 17.98
N LYS A 92 10.06 20.32 18.21
CA LYS A 92 10.41 21.34 17.21
C LYS A 92 10.99 20.71 15.94
N ASP A 93 11.82 19.69 16.12
CA ASP A 93 12.45 18.96 15.01
C ASP A 93 11.45 18.31 14.06
N GLU A 94 10.34 17.78 14.60
CA GLU A 94 9.26 17.18 13.84
C GLU A 94 8.36 18.25 13.20
N ALA A 95 8.09 19.36 13.92
CA ALA A 95 7.30 20.48 13.40
C ALA A 95 7.95 21.15 12.18
N GLU A 96 9.28 21.28 12.18
CA GLU A 96 10.06 21.93 11.10
C GLU A 96 10.39 20.99 9.93
N PHE A 97 10.03 19.71 10.03
CA PHE A 97 10.25 18.72 8.97
C PHE A 97 8.96 17.95 8.63
N PRO A 98 7.95 18.61 8.05
CA PRO A 98 6.69 17.95 7.72
C PRO A 98 6.88 16.86 6.67
N LEU A 99 6.15 15.77 6.84
CA LEU A 99 6.09 14.65 5.90
C LEU A 99 4.75 14.65 5.16
N ALA A 100 4.77 14.16 3.94
CA ALA A 100 3.58 13.83 3.16
C ALA A 100 3.43 12.31 3.08
N TYR A 101 2.20 11.82 3.15
CA TYR A 101 1.90 10.40 2.98
C TYR A 101 0.94 10.19 1.82
N VAL A 102 1.28 9.23 0.97
CA VAL A 102 0.41 8.69 -0.07
C VAL A 102 -0.08 7.33 0.41
N MET A 103 -1.38 7.17 0.65
CA MET A 103 -1.95 5.94 1.18
C MET A 103 -2.94 5.34 0.18
N VAL A 104 -2.59 4.23 -0.45
CA VAL A 104 -3.49 3.52 -1.38
C VAL A 104 -4.17 2.36 -0.64
N ILE A 105 -5.50 2.42 -0.53
CA ILE A 105 -6.30 1.47 0.27
C ILE A 105 -7.52 0.97 -0.51
N HIS A 106 -7.95 -0.26 -0.23
CA HIS A 106 -9.12 -0.85 -0.90
C HIS A 106 -10.09 -1.62 0.00
N LYS A 107 -9.73 -1.91 1.26
CA LYS A 107 -10.54 -2.67 2.22
C LYS A 107 -10.02 -2.51 3.67
N ASP A 108 -10.66 -3.22 4.61
CA ASP A 108 -10.23 -3.39 6.01
C ASP A 108 -10.07 -2.07 6.77
N PHE A 109 -11.18 -1.37 7.01
CA PHE A 109 -11.20 -0.02 7.60
C PHE A 109 -10.44 0.06 8.93
N ASP A 110 -10.65 -0.89 9.84
CA ASP A 110 -10.02 -0.89 11.17
C ASP A 110 -8.49 -0.99 11.07
N THR A 111 -7.97 -1.73 10.06
CA THR A 111 -6.53 -1.85 9.81
C THR A 111 -5.97 -0.52 9.31
N PHE A 112 -6.66 0.09 8.34
CA PHE A 112 -6.32 1.41 7.84
C PHE A 112 -6.37 2.48 8.94
N GLU A 113 -7.41 2.52 9.77
CA GLU A 113 -7.54 3.47 10.87
C GLU A 113 -6.39 3.30 11.88
N ARG A 114 -6.00 2.06 12.17
CA ARG A 114 -4.88 1.77 13.06
C ARG A 114 -3.55 2.26 12.47
N LEU A 115 -3.31 2.02 11.18
CA LEU A 115 -2.14 2.54 10.47
C LEU A 115 -2.14 4.07 10.49
N PHE A 116 -3.24 4.70 10.07
CA PHE A 116 -3.39 6.14 10.00
C PHE A 116 -3.10 6.78 11.36
N ARG A 117 -3.68 6.27 12.45
CA ARG A 117 -3.38 6.73 13.81
C ARG A 117 -1.91 6.60 14.18
N ALA A 118 -1.25 5.51 13.78
CA ALA A 118 0.15 5.27 14.13
C ALA A 118 1.13 6.26 13.45
N ILE A 119 0.78 6.75 12.26
CA ILE A 119 1.60 7.70 11.48
C ILE A 119 1.11 9.14 11.58
N TYR A 120 -0.09 9.38 12.11
CA TYR A 120 -0.71 10.70 12.16
C TYR A 120 0.07 11.66 13.05
N MET A 121 0.38 12.84 12.50
CA MET A 121 0.91 14.00 13.19
C MET A 121 0.30 15.27 12.56
N PRO A 122 -0.01 16.31 13.35
CA PRO A 122 -0.77 17.46 12.88
C PRO A 122 0.01 18.36 11.91
N GLN A 123 1.34 18.31 11.93
CA GLN A 123 2.18 19.08 10.99
C GLN A 123 2.33 18.41 9.62
N ASN A 124 2.10 17.09 9.52
CA ASN A 124 2.24 16.34 8.29
C ASN A 124 1.02 16.54 7.37
N VAL A 125 1.02 15.95 6.18
CA VAL A 125 -0.14 15.92 5.27
C VAL A 125 -0.37 14.53 4.70
N TYR A 126 -1.62 14.13 4.51
CA TYR A 126 -2.01 12.77 4.13
C TYR A 126 -2.99 12.78 2.97
N CYS A 127 -2.60 12.19 1.84
CA CYS A 127 -3.51 11.87 0.75
C CYS A 127 -3.88 10.39 0.78
N ILE A 128 -5.18 10.12 0.79
CA ILE A 128 -5.73 8.76 0.83
C ILE A 128 -6.42 8.50 -0.51
N HIS A 129 -5.85 7.57 -1.28
CA HIS A 129 -6.51 7.01 -2.45
C HIS A 129 -7.32 5.77 -2.03
N VAL A 130 -8.63 5.81 -2.28
CA VAL A 130 -9.52 4.67 -2.09
C VAL A 130 -9.85 4.07 -3.45
N ASP A 131 -9.56 2.78 -3.64
CA ASP A 131 -9.84 2.07 -4.90
C ASP A 131 -11.31 2.25 -5.30
N GLU A 132 -11.53 2.55 -6.57
CA GLU A 132 -12.88 2.74 -7.11
C GLU A 132 -13.75 1.47 -6.96
N LYS A 133 -13.13 0.29 -6.88
CA LYS A 133 -13.82 -1.00 -6.68
C LYS A 133 -14.25 -1.25 -5.23
N SER A 134 -13.80 -0.45 -4.27
CA SER A 134 -14.20 -0.63 -2.87
C SER A 134 -15.69 -0.39 -2.66
N THR A 135 -16.26 -1.03 -1.65
CA THR A 135 -17.68 -0.87 -1.32
C THR A 135 -17.99 0.58 -0.93
N SER A 136 -19.21 1.05 -1.20
CA SER A 136 -19.67 2.38 -0.78
C SER A 136 -19.51 2.58 0.73
N ALA A 137 -19.87 1.58 1.53
CA ALA A 137 -19.72 1.62 2.98
C ALA A 137 -18.27 1.83 3.44
N PHE A 138 -17.29 1.26 2.73
CA PHE A 138 -15.87 1.49 3.00
C PHE A 138 -15.47 2.92 2.64
N LYS A 139 -15.81 3.37 1.42
CA LYS A 139 -15.54 4.75 0.96
C LYS A 139 -16.14 5.79 1.93
N ASP A 140 -17.38 5.59 2.36
CA ASP A 140 -18.09 6.49 3.29
C ASP A 140 -17.47 6.50 4.68
N SER A 141 -16.97 5.36 5.16
CA SER A 141 -16.31 5.26 6.47
C SER A 141 -14.96 5.99 6.46
N VAL A 142 -14.16 5.79 5.40
CA VAL A 142 -12.91 6.53 5.20
C VAL A 142 -13.17 8.03 5.08
N GLY A 143 -14.11 8.45 4.23
CA GLY A 143 -14.44 9.87 4.04
C GLY A 143 -14.90 10.54 5.33
N ARG A 144 -15.77 9.90 6.10
CA ARG A 144 -16.21 10.43 7.40
C ARG A 144 -15.06 10.51 8.40
N MET A 145 -14.20 9.50 8.49
CA MET A 145 -13.01 9.54 9.36
C MET A 145 -12.11 10.73 9.01
N LEU A 146 -11.78 10.90 7.73
CA LEU A 146 -10.88 11.95 7.25
C LEU A 146 -11.44 13.36 7.47
N SER A 147 -12.77 13.53 7.46
CA SER A 147 -13.42 14.82 7.74
C SER A 147 -13.09 15.40 9.14
N CYS A 148 -12.55 14.60 10.04
CA CYS A 148 -12.08 15.04 11.36
C CYS A 148 -10.65 15.60 11.37
N PHE A 149 -9.95 15.60 10.24
CA PHE A 149 -8.56 16.02 10.11
C PHE A 149 -8.41 17.09 9.03
N ALA A 150 -7.84 18.24 9.38
CA ALA A 150 -7.64 19.33 8.41
C ALA A 150 -6.53 19.06 7.40
N ASN A 151 -5.58 18.18 7.76
CA ASN A 151 -4.38 17.86 6.99
C ASN A 151 -4.44 16.47 6.33
N ALA A 152 -5.63 15.88 6.23
CA ALA A 152 -5.83 14.60 5.55
C ALA A 152 -7.04 14.67 4.61
N PHE A 153 -6.91 14.13 3.41
CA PHE A 153 -7.95 14.25 2.38
C PHE A 153 -7.97 13.02 1.46
N LEU A 154 -9.11 12.82 0.80
CA LEU A 154 -9.24 11.84 -0.26
C LEU A 154 -8.62 12.37 -1.55
N ALA A 155 -7.92 11.49 -2.29
CA ALA A 155 -7.40 11.83 -3.61
C ALA A 155 -8.51 12.39 -4.52
N SER A 156 -8.20 13.46 -5.25
CA SER A 156 -9.11 14.13 -6.18
C SER A 156 -9.52 13.23 -7.34
N LYS A 157 -8.64 12.29 -7.72
CA LYS A 157 -8.85 11.30 -8.79
C LYS A 157 -8.70 9.88 -8.25
N ARG A 158 -9.76 9.09 -8.40
CA ARG A 158 -9.79 7.66 -8.03
C ARG A 158 -9.46 6.79 -9.23
N GLU A 159 -8.78 5.69 -8.95
CA GLU A 159 -8.41 4.68 -9.93
C GLU A 159 -9.06 3.36 -9.54
N SER A 160 -9.51 2.61 -10.55
CA SER A 160 -9.80 1.19 -10.39
C SER A 160 -8.49 0.43 -10.52
N VAL A 161 -7.88 0.10 -9.38
CA VAL A 161 -6.49 -0.40 -9.31
C VAL A 161 -6.42 -1.87 -9.70
N VAL A 162 -5.57 -2.21 -10.66
CA VAL A 162 -5.32 -3.58 -11.13
C VAL A 162 -3.97 -4.04 -10.61
N TYR A 163 -3.92 -5.22 -10.01
CA TYR A 163 -2.66 -5.82 -9.56
C TYR A 163 -1.66 -5.92 -10.73
N ALA A 164 -0.43 -5.46 -10.48
CA ALA A 164 0.65 -5.34 -11.47
C ALA A 164 0.34 -4.43 -12.68
N GLY A 165 -0.74 -3.65 -12.60
CA GLY A 165 -1.17 -2.73 -13.64
C GLY A 165 -0.68 -1.30 -13.41
N PHE A 166 -0.72 -0.49 -14.47
CA PHE A 166 -0.39 0.93 -14.43
C PHE A 166 -1.25 1.74 -13.45
N SER A 167 -2.51 1.38 -13.28
CA SER A 167 -3.44 2.03 -12.35
C SER A 167 -2.93 2.06 -10.91
N ARG A 168 -2.09 1.11 -10.50
CA ARG A 168 -1.45 1.15 -9.18
C ARG A 168 -0.47 2.32 -9.05
N LEU A 169 0.38 2.52 -10.05
CA LEU A 169 1.27 3.68 -10.12
C LEU A 169 0.48 4.99 -10.27
N GLN A 170 -0.58 4.98 -11.06
CA GLN A 170 -1.44 6.15 -11.27
C GLN A 170 -2.13 6.59 -9.96
N ALA A 171 -2.52 5.66 -9.10
CA ALA A 171 -3.09 5.97 -7.78
C ALA A 171 -2.10 6.76 -6.90
N ASP A 172 -0.82 6.37 -6.88
CA ASP A 172 0.22 7.12 -6.17
C ASP A 172 0.42 8.51 -6.78
N LEU A 173 0.46 8.62 -8.10
CA LEU A 173 0.67 9.88 -8.82
C LEU A 173 -0.48 10.86 -8.64
N ASN A 174 -1.72 10.39 -8.61
CA ASN A 174 -2.89 11.22 -8.33
C ASN A 174 -2.78 11.86 -6.94
N CYS A 175 -2.40 11.07 -5.93
CA CYS A 175 -2.16 11.61 -4.60
C CYS A 175 -0.95 12.55 -4.54
N LEU A 176 0.13 12.21 -5.25
CA LEU A 176 1.34 13.04 -5.31
C LEU A 176 1.05 14.43 -5.90
N GLN A 177 0.18 14.49 -6.91
CA GLN A 177 -0.31 15.74 -7.49
C GLN A 177 -1.05 16.59 -6.44
N ASP A 178 -2.05 16.01 -5.78
CA ASP A 178 -2.82 16.74 -4.76
C ASP A 178 -1.93 17.21 -3.58
N LEU A 179 -0.92 16.41 -3.22
CA LEU A 179 0.05 16.76 -2.17
C LEU A 179 0.95 17.92 -2.57
N ILE A 180 1.34 18.04 -3.83
CA ILE A 180 2.15 19.18 -4.30
C ILE A 180 1.38 20.49 -4.15
N ASP A 181 0.07 20.45 -4.41
CA ASP A 181 -0.84 21.60 -4.31
C ASP A 181 -1.22 21.95 -2.86
N SER A 182 -0.82 21.11 -1.89
CA SER A 182 -1.02 21.40 -0.46
C SER A 182 -0.18 22.59 0.02
N GLU A 183 -0.78 23.40 0.90
CA GLU A 183 -0.10 24.50 1.59
C GLU A 183 0.98 24.04 2.58
N VAL A 184 0.94 22.77 3.00
CA VAL A 184 1.93 22.21 3.93
C VAL A 184 3.29 22.12 3.23
N PRO A 185 4.36 22.76 3.74
CA PRO A 185 5.68 22.76 3.11
C PRO A 185 6.46 21.48 3.42
N TRP A 186 5.89 20.33 3.09
CA TRP A 186 6.46 19.01 3.36
C TRP A 186 7.78 18.79 2.63
N LYS A 187 8.63 17.95 3.23
CA LYS A 187 10.00 17.70 2.78
C LYS A 187 10.12 16.40 1.99
N TYR A 188 9.42 15.37 2.46
CA TYR A 188 9.41 14.04 1.85
C TYR A 188 7.98 13.50 1.76
N ALA A 189 7.64 12.92 0.62
CA ALA A 189 6.48 12.07 0.43
C ALA A 189 6.86 10.60 0.62
N ILE A 190 6.09 9.86 1.40
CA ILE A 190 6.24 8.42 1.65
C ILE A 190 4.97 7.72 1.19
N ASN A 191 5.08 6.73 0.31
CA ASN A 191 3.93 5.92 -0.06
C ASN A 191 3.79 4.68 0.83
N THR A 192 2.54 4.31 1.09
CA THR A 192 2.14 3.14 1.89
C THR A 192 0.88 2.54 1.28
N CYS A 193 0.60 1.29 1.60
CA CYS A 193 -0.73 0.71 1.43
C CYS A 193 -1.38 0.29 2.74
N GLY A 194 -2.67 -0.04 2.68
CA GLY A 194 -3.51 -0.26 3.86
C GLY A 194 -3.11 -1.42 4.79
N GLN A 195 -2.10 -2.22 4.42
CA GLN A 195 -1.57 -3.32 5.23
C GLN A 195 -0.18 -3.05 5.81
N ASP A 196 0.40 -1.87 5.53
CA ASP A 196 1.68 -1.47 6.10
C ASP A 196 1.53 -1.07 7.57
N PHE A 197 2.63 -1.05 8.31
CA PHE A 197 2.65 -0.53 9.68
C PHE A 197 4.03 0.04 10.03
N PRO A 198 4.11 1.22 10.67
CA PRO A 198 5.39 1.84 11.00
C PRO A 198 6.15 1.03 12.06
N LEU A 199 7.44 0.80 11.82
CA LEU A 199 8.38 0.21 12.78
C LEU A 199 9.19 1.28 13.55
N LYS A 200 8.96 2.55 13.23
CA LYS A 200 9.67 3.72 13.74
C LYS A 200 8.69 4.80 14.10
N THR A 201 9.00 5.55 15.14
CA THR A 201 8.27 6.77 15.51
C THR A 201 8.44 7.85 14.45
N ASN A 202 7.52 8.83 14.40
CA ASN A 202 7.66 9.97 13.49
C ASN A 202 8.99 10.70 13.69
N ARG A 203 9.42 10.91 14.93
CA ARG A 203 10.74 11.49 15.26
C ARG A 203 11.90 10.70 14.65
N GLU A 204 11.91 9.38 14.78
CA GLU A 204 12.95 8.54 14.18
C GLU A 204 12.91 8.65 12.64
N ILE A 205 11.72 8.57 12.01
CA ILE A 205 11.57 8.72 10.56
C ILE A 205 12.13 10.07 10.09
N VAL A 206 11.78 11.16 10.76
CA VAL A 206 12.30 12.51 10.49
C VAL A 206 13.83 12.54 10.60
N GLN A 207 14.40 11.96 11.66
CA GLN A 207 15.86 11.91 11.86
C GLN A 207 16.55 11.11 10.76
N TYR A 208 16.01 9.95 10.37
CA TYR A 208 16.54 9.15 9.26
C TYR A 208 16.50 9.94 7.95
N LEU A 209 15.35 10.55 7.61
CA LEU A 209 15.18 11.30 6.37
C LEU A 209 16.08 12.54 6.30
N LYS A 210 16.29 13.26 7.40
CA LYS A 210 17.28 14.36 7.49
C LYS A 210 18.68 13.86 7.10
N GLY A 211 19.04 12.63 7.48
CA GLY A 211 20.32 11.99 7.12
C GLY A 211 20.54 11.81 5.61
N PHE A 212 19.48 11.73 4.80
CA PHE A 212 19.58 11.62 3.35
C PHE A 212 19.89 12.94 2.64
N LYS A 213 19.90 14.08 3.36
CA LYS A 213 20.33 15.39 2.85
C LYS A 213 19.65 15.79 1.52
N GLY A 214 18.33 15.60 1.43
CA GLY A 214 17.55 15.97 0.25
C GLY A 214 17.71 15.02 -0.94
N LYS A 215 17.99 13.74 -0.66
CA LYS A 215 18.08 12.69 -1.67
C LYS A 215 16.93 11.70 -1.52
N ASN A 216 16.48 11.14 -2.63
CA ASN A 216 15.35 10.21 -2.65
C ASN A 216 15.78 8.80 -2.24
N ILE A 217 14.83 8.02 -1.71
CA ILE A 217 14.99 6.61 -1.38
C ILE A 217 14.17 5.79 -2.36
N THR A 218 14.83 5.27 -3.41
CA THR A 218 14.24 4.39 -4.42
C THR A 218 15.18 3.18 -4.65
N PRO A 219 15.18 2.19 -3.72
CA PRO A 219 16.11 1.08 -3.82
C PRO A 219 15.82 0.25 -5.07
N GLY A 220 16.86 -0.08 -5.84
CA GLY A 220 16.74 -0.92 -7.02
C GLY A 220 18.04 -1.10 -7.78
N VAL A 221 18.00 -2.04 -8.72
CA VAL A 221 19.12 -2.60 -9.47
C VAL A 221 18.81 -2.66 -10.96
N LEU A 222 19.81 -3.00 -11.77
CA LEU A 222 19.57 -3.33 -13.18
C LEU A 222 18.68 -4.59 -13.29
N PRO A 223 17.82 -4.67 -14.31
CA PRO A 223 16.84 -5.75 -14.44
C PRO A 223 17.54 -7.11 -14.53
N PRO A 224 17.24 -8.06 -13.63
CA PRO A 224 17.70 -9.43 -13.81
C PRO A 224 17.00 -10.08 -15.02
N PRO A 225 17.59 -11.11 -15.66
CA PRO A 225 17.10 -11.66 -16.93
C PRO A 225 15.61 -12.03 -16.96
N HIS A 226 15.06 -12.52 -15.85
CA HIS A 226 13.66 -12.95 -15.75
C HIS A 226 12.66 -11.78 -15.74
N ILE A 227 13.09 -10.58 -15.32
CA ILE A 227 12.24 -9.38 -15.23
C ILE A 227 12.18 -8.61 -16.54
N ILE A 228 13.20 -8.74 -17.41
CA ILE A 228 13.29 -8.00 -18.68
C ILE A 228 12.02 -8.13 -19.54
N ARG A 229 11.30 -9.26 -19.45
CA ARG A 229 10.05 -9.47 -20.20
C ARG A 229 8.96 -8.45 -19.86
N ARG A 230 8.91 -7.95 -18.61
CA ARG A 230 7.89 -7.03 -18.10
C ARG A 230 7.86 -5.69 -18.84
N THR A 231 8.98 -5.28 -19.40
CA THR A 231 9.14 -4.03 -20.17
C THR A 231 9.47 -4.24 -21.64
N ARG A 232 9.84 -5.47 -22.03
CA ARG A 232 10.08 -5.83 -23.44
C ARG A 232 8.80 -5.97 -24.26
N TYR A 233 7.71 -6.40 -23.63
CA TYR A 233 6.43 -6.65 -24.29
C TYR A 233 5.30 -5.83 -23.67
N MET A 234 4.25 -5.58 -24.45
CA MET A 234 3.08 -4.86 -23.99
C MET A 234 2.25 -5.72 -23.04
N HIS A 235 1.79 -5.10 -21.97
CA HIS A 235 0.93 -5.67 -20.95
C HIS A 235 -0.26 -4.74 -20.77
N LEU A 236 -1.47 -5.24 -20.99
CA LEU A 236 -2.68 -4.43 -21.06
C LEU A 236 -3.58 -4.71 -19.86
N GLU A 237 -3.94 -3.68 -19.10
CA GLU A 237 -4.96 -3.82 -18.06
C GLU A 237 -6.31 -4.23 -18.66
N GLN A 238 -6.91 -5.26 -18.09
CA GLN A 238 -8.27 -5.69 -18.39
C GLN A 238 -9.13 -5.50 -17.14
N LYS A 239 -10.22 -4.75 -17.28
CA LYS A 239 -11.15 -4.42 -16.20
C LYS A 239 -12.53 -4.96 -16.55
N TYR A 240 -12.97 -5.98 -15.82
CA TYR A 240 -14.30 -6.54 -15.89
C TYR A 240 -15.06 -6.24 -14.59
N GLN A 241 -16.37 -6.42 -14.60
CA GLN A 241 -17.23 -6.08 -13.46
C GLN A 241 -16.85 -6.84 -12.19
N LEU A 242 -16.41 -8.10 -12.31
CA LEU A 242 -16.11 -8.97 -11.16
C LEU A 242 -14.62 -9.18 -10.91
N PHE A 243 -13.76 -8.91 -11.89
CA PHE A 243 -12.33 -9.17 -11.79
C PHE A 243 -11.53 -8.25 -12.72
N SER A 244 -10.27 -8.05 -12.38
CA SER A 244 -9.33 -7.27 -13.18
C SER A 244 -7.98 -7.97 -13.19
N PHE A 245 -7.30 -7.95 -14.33
CA PHE A 245 -5.98 -8.55 -14.47
C PHE A 245 -5.17 -7.82 -15.55
N VAL A 246 -3.87 -8.12 -15.62
CA VAL A 246 -3.00 -7.62 -16.68
C VAL A 246 -2.80 -8.71 -17.72
N LEU A 247 -3.28 -8.46 -18.94
CA LEU A 247 -3.11 -9.35 -20.08
C LEU A 247 -1.72 -9.15 -20.68
N TRP A 248 -0.92 -10.22 -20.68
CA TRP A 248 0.34 -10.24 -21.40
C TRP A 248 0.14 -10.45 -22.90
N THR A 249 0.94 -9.75 -23.72
CA THR A 249 0.92 -9.86 -25.18
C THR A 249 2.30 -10.19 -25.73
N TRP A 250 2.36 -10.65 -26.98
CA TRP A 250 3.62 -10.85 -27.70
C TRP A 250 4.08 -9.60 -28.48
N ILE A 251 3.37 -8.48 -28.33
CA ILE A 251 3.69 -7.24 -29.03
C ILE A 251 4.90 -6.60 -28.35
N ARG A 252 5.99 -6.42 -29.11
CA ARG A 252 7.23 -5.84 -28.59
C ARG A 252 7.09 -4.34 -28.43
N LYS A 253 7.50 -3.81 -27.28
CA LYS A 253 7.53 -2.37 -27.02
C LYS A 253 8.68 -1.68 -27.74
N MET A 254 8.51 -0.41 -28.05
CA MET A 254 9.61 0.48 -28.43
C MET A 254 10.61 0.62 -27.27
N SER A 255 11.84 1.00 -27.60
CA SER A 255 12.86 1.33 -26.60
C SER A 255 12.37 2.43 -25.65
N PRO A 256 12.84 2.46 -24.39
CA PRO A 256 12.53 3.54 -23.46
C PRO A 256 12.83 4.92 -24.07
N PRO A 257 12.02 5.94 -23.75
CA PRO A 257 12.24 7.30 -24.24
C PRO A 257 13.56 7.86 -23.69
N HIS A 258 14.11 8.87 -24.35
CA HIS A 258 15.35 9.58 -23.93
C HIS A 258 16.57 8.66 -23.72
N ASN A 259 16.59 7.49 -24.36
CA ASN A 259 17.62 6.47 -24.17
C ASN A 259 17.83 6.09 -22.69
N LEU A 260 16.75 6.11 -21.90
CA LEU A 260 16.80 5.80 -20.48
C LEU A 260 17.13 4.32 -20.26
N THR A 261 18.04 4.06 -19.33
CA THR A 261 18.26 2.71 -18.80
C THR A 261 17.20 2.41 -17.75
N ILE A 262 16.41 1.36 -17.97
CA ILE A 262 15.37 0.94 -17.02
C ILE A 262 16.02 0.20 -15.85
N TYR A 263 15.67 0.60 -14.63
CA TYR A 263 16.02 -0.08 -13.38
C TYR A 263 14.77 -0.68 -12.75
N PHE A 264 14.92 -1.72 -11.94
CA PHE A 264 13.83 -2.32 -11.17
C PHE A 264 14.13 -2.28 -9.67
N GLY A 265 13.11 -2.08 -8.86
CA GLY A 265 13.23 -1.79 -7.45
C GLY A 265 11.92 -1.92 -6.70
N SER A 266 11.90 -1.32 -5.51
CA SER A 266 10.72 -1.28 -4.65
C SER A 266 9.65 -0.35 -5.19
N THR A 267 8.38 -0.74 -5.04
CA THR A 267 7.22 0.14 -5.24
C THR A 267 7.11 1.19 -4.13
N TYR A 268 7.63 0.87 -2.94
CA TYR A 268 7.67 1.75 -1.78
C TYR A 268 8.91 2.64 -1.80
N VAL A 269 8.69 3.94 -1.65
CA VAL A 269 9.67 5.01 -1.88
C VAL A 269 9.50 6.14 -0.87
N ALA A 270 10.59 6.88 -0.65
CA ALA A 270 10.54 8.20 0.00
C ALA A 270 11.13 9.24 -0.95
N LEU A 271 10.30 10.19 -1.38
CA LEU A 271 10.61 11.14 -2.44
C LEU A 271 10.66 12.56 -1.88
N THR A 272 11.68 13.33 -2.25
CA THR A 272 11.73 14.76 -1.93
C THR A 272 10.62 15.53 -2.66
N ARG A 273 10.19 16.67 -2.13
CA ARG A 273 9.20 17.53 -2.80
C ARG A 273 9.70 18.04 -4.15
N GLU A 274 11.00 18.32 -4.27
CA GLU A 274 11.62 18.71 -5.53
C GLU A 274 11.56 17.57 -6.56
N PHE A 275 11.82 16.33 -6.13
CA PHE A 275 11.71 15.18 -7.03
C PHE A 275 10.25 14.88 -7.42
N ALA A 276 9.30 15.06 -6.49
CA ALA A 276 7.88 14.94 -6.82
C ALA A 276 7.46 15.95 -7.91
N ASN A 277 7.90 17.21 -7.80
CA ASN A 277 7.67 18.21 -8.86
C ASN A 277 8.30 17.79 -10.19
N PHE A 278 9.54 17.30 -10.16
CA PHE A 278 10.21 16.75 -11.34
C PHE A 278 9.39 15.62 -11.99
N VAL A 279 8.87 14.68 -11.20
CA VAL A 279 8.06 13.55 -11.70
C VAL A 279 6.82 14.03 -12.46
N LEU A 280 6.19 15.12 -12.02
CA LEU A 280 4.94 15.61 -12.60
C LEU A 280 5.14 16.60 -13.76
N GLN A 281 6.30 17.26 -13.84
CA GLN A 281 6.51 18.39 -14.77
C GLN A 281 7.60 18.15 -15.82
N ASP A 282 8.62 17.32 -15.54
CA ASP A 282 9.73 17.11 -16.48
C ASP A 282 9.28 16.19 -17.63
N GLN A 283 9.57 16.60 -18.87
CA GLN A 283 9.17 15.86 -20.06
C GLN A 283 9.72 14.42 -20.07
N ARG A 284 10.90 14.18 -19.51
CA ARG A 284 11.47 12.82 -19.42
C ARG A 284 10.65 11.93 -18.51
N ALA A 285 10.13 12.50 -17.42
CA ALA A 285 9.26 11.78 -16.49
C ALA A 285 7.88 11.51 -17.12
N ILE A 286 7.30 12.50 -17.78
CA ILE A 286 6.02 12.38 -18.49
C ILE A 286 6.11 11.32 -19.61
N ASP A 287 7.18 11.35 -20.40
CA ASP A 287 7.38 10.39 -21.49
C ASP A 287 7.62 8.97 -20.95
N LEU A 288 8.42 8.82 -19.88
CA LEU A 288 8.61 7.51 -19.24
C LEU A 288 7.30 6.98 -18.66
N LEU A 289 6.47 7.85 -18.07
CA LEU A 289 5.16 7.48 -17.55
C LEU A 289 4.26 6.96 -18.69
N GLY A 290 4.21 7.71 -19.80
CA GLY A 290 3.48 7.31 -21.01
C GLY A 290 3.94 5.96 -21.55
N TRP A 291 5.26 5.75 -21.64
CA TRP A 291 5.85 4.48 -22.06
C TRP A 291 5.59 3.33 -21.08
N SER A 292 5.38 3.62 -19.78
CA SER A 292 5.16 2.61 -18.74
C SER A 292 3.70 2.14 -18.63
N LYS A 293 2.74 2.78 -19.31
CA LYS A 293 1.30 2.47 -19.21
C LYS A 293 0.93 1.03 -19.55
N ASP A 294 1.67 0.44 -20.46
CA ASP A 294 1.48 -0.88 -21.04
C ASP A 294 2.65 -1.82 -20.68
N THR A 295 3.20 -1.66 -19.49
CA THR A 295 4.22 -2.55 -18.91
C THR A 295 3.67 -3.30 -17.70
N TYR A 296 4.34 -4.37 -17.27
CA TYR A 296 3.95 -5.12 -16.09
C TYR A 296 4.64 -4.60 -14.82
N SER A 297 3.86 -4.27 -13.79
CA SER A 297 4.30 -3.66 -12.53
C SER A 297 5.14 -2.39 -12.74
N PRO A 298 4.61 -1.33 -13.39
CA PRO A 298 5.39 -0.13 -13.67
C PRO A 298 5.86 0.63 -12.42
N ASP A 299 5.14 0.47 -11.31
CA ASP A 299 5.52 0.94 -9.98
C ASP A 299 6.86 0.37 -9.49
N GLU A 300 7.28 -0.79 -9.98
CA GLU A 300 8.58 -1.40 -9.66
C GLU A 300 9.75 -0.86 -10.50
N HIS A 301 9.52 -0.10 -11.59
CA HIS A 301 10.62 0.49 -12.37
C HIS A 301 10.58 2.00 -12.50
N PHE A 302 9.41 2.63 -12.42
CA PHE A 302 9.23 4.05 -12.70
C PHE A 302 10.05 4.92 -11.76
N TRP A 303 9.86 4.76 -10.45
CA TRP A 303 10.51 5.59 -9.43
C TRP A 303 12.03 5.48 -9.45
N VAL A 304 12.54 4.24 -9.48
CA VAL A 304 13.98 3.97 -9.48
C VAL A 304 14.63 4.45 -10.78
N THR A 305 13.98 4.27 -11.93
CA THR A 305 14.51 4.73 -13.22
C THR A 305 14.63 6.25 -13.24
N LEU A 306 13.60 6.98 -12.83
CA LEU A 306 13.64 8.44 -12.78
C LEU A 306 14.71 8.98 -11.83
N ASN A 307 14.87 8.36 -10.67
CA ASN A 307 15.91 8.77 -9.72
C ASN A 307 17.33 8.53 -10.25
N ARG A 308 17.52 7.74 -11.31
CA ARG A 308 18.85 7.49 -11.92
C ARG A 308 19.19 8.47 -13.05
N ILE A 309 18.28 9.36 -13.40
CA ILE A 309 18.52 10.38 -14.42
C ILE A 309 19.55 11.40 -13.91
N PRO A 310 20.66 11.67 -14.64
CA PRO A 310 21.62 12.68 -14.24
C PRO A 310 20.98 14.05 -14.00
N GLY A 311 21.36 14.72 -12.91
CA GLY A 311 20.77 16.00 -12.49
C GLY A 311 19.60 15.88 -11.50
N THR A 312 19.03 14.69 -11.32
CA THR A 312 18.21 14.39 -10.14
C THR A 312 19.15 14.12 -8.95
N ARG A 313 18.98 14.79 -7.80
CA ARG A 313 19.97 14.79 -6.71
C ARG A 313 20.15 13.38 -6.10
N LEU A 314 21.25 12.71 -6.41
CA LEU A 314 21.48 11.28 -6.13
C LEU A 314 22.40 10.98 -4.93
N TRP A 315 22.10 9.87 -4.21
CA TRP A 315 23.07 8.97 -3.58
C TRP A 315 22.64 7.55 -3.91
N THR A 316 23.54 6.78 -4.51
CA THR A 316 23.43 5.34 -4.60
C THR A 316 24.03 4.76 -3.33
N SER A 317 23.24 4.11 -2.49
CA SER A 317 23.78 3.40 -1.33
C SER A 317 24.66 2.24 -1.78
N PRO A 318 25.88 2.07 -1.23
CA PRO A 318 26.58 0.81 -1.28
C PRO A 318 25.90 -0.15 -0.30
N SER A 319 25.35 -1.25 -0.84
CA SER A 319 25.25 -2.55 -0.16
C SER A 319 24.85 -2.51 1.33
N GLY A 320 23.62 -2.09 1.63
CA GLY A 320 23.07 -2.14 2.97
C GLY A 320 21.55 -2.11 2.91
N ILE A 321 20.94 -3.29 2.97
CA ILE A 321 19.48 -3.46 3.05
C ILE A 321 19.01 -2.81 4.34
N LEU A 322 18.18 -1.77 4.25
CA LEU A 322 17.37 -1.32 5.38
C LEU A 322 15.94 -1.07 4.91
N CYS A 323 15.11 -2.06 5.19
CA CYS A 323 13.66 -2.06 5.02
C CYS A 323 13.08 -1.01 5.97
N LEU A 324 12.70 0.17 5.47
CA LEU A 324 11.99 1.19 6.24
C LEU A 324 10.48 0.93 6.31
N ALA A 325 9.97 0.00 5.52
CA ALA A 325 8.62 -0.53 5.61
C ALA A 325 8.56 -1.90 4.93
N CYS A 326 7.69 -2.76 5.45
CA CYS A 326 7.21 -4.01 4.86
C CYS A 326 8.10 -5.25 5.09
N THR A 327 7.71 -6.09 6.04
CA THR A 327 7.93 -7.53 5.89
C THR A 327 7.23 -7.98 4.61
N HIS A 328 8.01 -8.29 3.58
CA HIS A 328 7.53 -8.84 2.33
C HIS A 328 6.99 -10.25 2.61
N VAL A 329 5.71 -10.38 2.95
CA VAL A 329 4.99 -11.62 2.71
C VAL A 329 4.57 -11.56 1.24
N PRO A 330 5.03 -12.47 0.37
CA PRO A 330 4.58 -12.53 -1.01
C PRO A 330 3.15 -13.08 -0.99
N LEU A 331 2.18 -12.21 -0.70
CA LEU A 331 0.77 -12.52 -0.95
C LEU A 331 0.57 -12.44 -2.45
N LYS A 332 0.77 -13.57 -3.13
CA LYS A 332 0.31 -13.78 -4.50
C LYS A 332 -1.17 -13.35 -4.57
N GLY A 333 -1.47 -12.30 -5.34
CA GLY A 333 -2.82 -11.97 -5.76
C GLY A 333 -3.61 -10.94 -4.93
N GLN A 334 -2.98 -10.15 -4.06
CA GLN A 334 -3.64 -8.96 -3.51
C GLN A 334 -2.97 -7.69 -4.03
N ALA A 335 -3.75 -6.88 -4.75
CA ALA A 335 -3.37 -5.50 -5.01
C ALA A 335 -3.36 -4.75 -3.68
N CYS A 336 -2.20 -4.26 -3.26
CA CYS A 336 -2.16 -2.83 -2.97
C CYS A 336 -2.34 -2.14 -4.32
#